data_AF-A0A3E2X247-F1
#
_entry.id   AF-A0A3E2X247-F1
#
_cell.length_a   1.000
_cell.length_b   1.000
_cell.length_c   1.000
_cell.angle_alpha   90.00
_cell.angle_beta   90.00
_cell.angle_gamma   90.00
#
_symmetry.space_group_name_H-M   'P 1'
#
loop_
_entity.id
_entity.type
_entity.pdbx_description
1 polymer ?
#
loop_
_entity_poly.entity_id
_entity_poly.type
_entity_poly.pdbx_seq_one_letter_code
_entity_poly.pdbx_strand_id
1 'polypeptide(L)'
;MRSYIDVKDCIKLGARSMPAAIAKINGKEYNIQFTKQKTGYGEKLFLVCPKCGSRRTKLYLYGDGLLCRECYPLPVYDRIKNVSIGSYNYISYRMLGLARRERIPIKFPFHYLEYEKPKYKQFDKWHMTITKLQALENMRNQAIFFGKKYSRATINSIFEERNLYLYVCDLYDLDLYFYDWDVGFLKYPGNEPEVKPTGVMSQAGKYQRAVLGRYR
;
A
#
# COMPACT_ATOMS: atom_id res chain seq x y z
N MET A 1 14.21 -8.18 10.35
CA MET A 1 14.76 -6.83 10.07
C MET A 1 16.06 -7.04 9.29
N ARG A 2 16.27 -6.39 8.13
CA ARG A 2 17.48 -6.62 7.30
C ARG A 2 18.65 -5.80 7.82
N SER A 3 19.84 -6.39 7.92
CA SER A 3 21.07 -5.67 8.30
C SER A 3 21.55 -4.79 7.15
N TYR A 4 21.92 -3.54 7.44
CA TYR A 4 22.40 -2.58 6.46
C TYR A 4 23.42 -1.62 7.06
N ILE A 5 24.19 -0.98 6.20
CA ILE A 5 25.09 0.13 6.52
C ILE A 5 24.48 1.40 5.96
N ASP A 6 24.39 2.45 6.78
CA ASP A 6 24.00 3.79 6.36
C ASP A 6 25.23 4.70 6.36
N VAL A 7 25.37 5.52 5.32
CA VAL A 7 26.43 6.53 5.22
C VAL A 7 26.43 7.48 6.43
N LYS A 8 25.28 7.73 7.05
CA LYS A 8 25.17 8.57 8.25
C LYS A 8 25.95 8.00 9.44
N ASP A 9 25.93 6.69 9.61
CA ASP A 9 26.62 6.03 10.71
C ASP A 9 28.13 6.02 10.45
N CYS A 10 28.55 5.80 9.19
CA CYS A 10 29.95 5.96 8.80
C CYS A 10 30.46 7.40 9.03
N ILE A 11 29.64 8.42 8.75
CA ILE A 11 30.01 9.82 8.99
C ILE A 11 30.22 10.09 10.49
N LYS A 12 29.37 9.55 11.37
CA LYS A 12 29.55 9.66 12.82
C LYS A 12 30.86 9.03 13.31
N LEU A 13 31.30 7.97 12.63
CA LEU A 13 32.56 7.27 12.88
C LEU A 13 33.77 7.91 12.17
N GLY A 14 33.61 9.08 11.54
CA GLY A 14 34.73 9.84 10.97
C GLY A 14 34.97 9.67 9.46
N ALA A 15 34.11 8.98 8.71
CA ALA A 15 34.33 8.69 7.28
C ALA A 15 34.28 9.89 6.32
N ARG A 16 34.14 11.14 6.80
CA ARG A 16 33.94 12.34 5.95
C ARG A 16 35.05 12.57 4.92
N SER A 17 36.27 12.16 5.24
CA SER A 17 37.45 12.39 4.40
C SER A 17 38.08 11.10 3.88
N MET A 18 37.43 9.94 4.11
CA MET A 18 37.99 8.64 3.76
C MET A 18 37.50 8.18 2.39
N PRO A 19 38.39 7.64 1.52
CA PRO A 19 37.99 7.06 0.23
C PRO A 19 37.39 5.65 0.40
N ALA A 20 37.79 4.93 1.44
CA ALA A 20 37.31 3.59 1.77
C ALA A 20 37.41 3.32 3.27
N ALA A 21 36.67 2.33 3.76
CA ALA A 21 36.77 1.82 5.13
C ALA A 21 36.42 0.33 5.17
N ILE A 22 36.83 -0.34 6.25
CA ILE A 22 36.42 -1.71 6.57
C ILE A 22 35.34 -1.63 7.65
N ALA A 23 34.15 -2.14 7.37
CA ALA A 23 33.11 -2.29 8.38
C ALA A 23 33.08 -3.71 8.92
N LYS A 24 33.08 -3.84 10.25
CA LYS A 24 32.95 -5.12 10.93
C LYS A 24 31.49 -5.33 11.34
N ILE A 25 30.80 -6.28 10.71
CA ILE A 25 29.41 -6.64 11.01
C ILE A 25 29.36 -8.12 11.37
N ASN A 26 28.85 -8.43 12.56
CA ASN A 26 28.73 -9.80 13.07
C ASN A 26 30.05 -10.59 12.98
N GLY A 27 31.18 -9.93 13.28
CA GLY A 27 32.52 -10.53 13.23
C GLY A 27 33.15 -10.67 11.84
N LYS A 28 32.40 -10.39 10.75
CA LYS A 28 32.92 -10.38 9.37
C LYS A 28 33.28 -8.96 8.93
N GLU A 29 34.35 -8.86 8.15
CA GLU A 29 34.88 -7.60 7.63
C GLU A 29 34.42 -7.36 6.20
N TYR A 30 33.91 -6.16 5.92
CA TYR A 30 33.38 -5.77 4.62
C TYR A 30 34.04 -4.49 4.13
N ASN A 31 34.54 -4.51 2.90
CA ASN A 31 35.09 -3.34 2.24
C ASN A 31 33.99 -2.38 1.79
N ILE A 32 34.12 -1.12 2.18
CA ILE A 32 33.22 -0.03 1.80
C ILE A 32 34.03 1.02 1.06
N GLN A 33 33.51 1.47 -0.07
CA GLN A 33 34.04 2.61 -0.80
C GLN A 33 33.10 3.81 -0.67
N PHE A 34 33.69 5.00 -0.57
CA PHE A 34 32.98 6.26 -0.48
C PHE A 34 33.23 7.11 -1.72
N THR A 35 32.24 7.94 -2.06
CA THR A 35 32.37 8.97 -3.09
C THR A 35 31.66 10.23 -2.63
N LYS A 36 32.16 11.38 -3.07
CA LYS A 36 31.55 12.68 -2.79
C LYS A 36 30.85 13.22 -4.04
N GLN A 37 29.80 14.01 -3.82
CA GLN A 37 29.13 14.76 -4.87
C GLN A 37 28.91 16.19 -4.38
N LYS A 38 29.32 17.18 -5.17
CA LYS A 38 28.98 18.59 -4.93
C LYS A 38 27.49 18.78 -5.08
N THR A 39 26.89 19.46 -4.12
CA THR A 39 25.49 19.89 -4.07
C THR A 39 25.48 21.40 -3.86
N GLY A 40 24.36 22.08 -4.15
CA GLY A 40 24.27 23.54 -4.07
C GLY A 40 24.63 24.14 -2.69
N TYR A 41 24.59 23.33 -1.62
CA TYR A 41 24.91 23.75 -0.25
C TYR A 41 26.13 23.02 0.35
N GLY A 42 26.97 22.35 -0.46
CA GLY A 42 28.18 21.68 0.00
C GLY A 42 28.40 20.29 -0.59
N GLU A 43 29.27 19.47 0.01
CA GLU A 43 29.56 18.11 -0.45
C GLU A 43 28.76 17.05 0.30
N LYS A 44 28.16 16.12 -0.44
CA LYS A 44 27.44 14.97 0.12
C LYS A 44 28.22 13.68 -0.12
N LEU A 45 28.45 12.93 0.96
CA LEU A 45 29.09 11.61 0.93
C LEU A 45 28.07 10.51 0.58
N PHE A 46 28.52 9.54 -0.20
CA PHE A 46 27.75 8.34 -0.58
C PHE A 46 28.61 7.10 -0.47
N LEU A 47 27.95 5.95 -0.25
CA LEU A 47 28.52 4.62 -0.39
C LEU A 47 28.48 4.19 -1.87
N VAL A 48 29.48 3.45 -2.31
CA VAL A 48 29.52 2.85 -3.66
C VAL A 48 29.14 1.37 -3.57
N CYS A 49 28.17 0.96 -4.38
CA CYS A 49 27.80 -0.46 -4.49
C CYS A 49 28.93 -1.25 -5.17
N PRO A 50 29.46 -2.33 -4.57
CA PRO A 50 30.52 -3.13 -5.18
C PRO A 50 30.06 -3.89 -6.42
N LYS A 51 28.75 -4.18 -6.56
CA LYS A 51 28.22 -4.92 -7.71
C LYS A 51 27.93 -4.05 -8.94
N CYS A 52 27.42 -2.83 -8.76
CA CYS A 52 26.98 -1.97 -9.87
C CYS A 52 27.62 -0.58 -9.90
N GLY A 53 28.54 -0.26 -8.98
CA GLY A 53 29.18 1.06 -8.89
C GLY A 53 28.27 2.23 -8.53
N SER A 54 26.95 1.98 -8.36
CA SER A 54 25.99 3.04 -8.12
C SER A 54 26.16 3.68 -6.73
N ARG A 55 26.04 5.00 -6.68
CA ARG A 55 26.12 5.80 -5.45
C ARG A 55 24.83 5.66 -4.64
N ARG A 56 24.94 5.29 -3.37
CA ARG A 56 23.78 5.04 -2.49
C ARG A 56 24.06 5.53 -1.08
N THR A 57 23.01 5.82 -0.33
CA THR A 57 23.13 6.15 1.10
C THR A 57 23.10 4.92 1.99
N LYS A 58 22.62 3.78 1.48
CA LYS A 58 22.53 2.51 2.18
C LYS A 58 23.03 1.34 1.32
N LEU A 59 23.77 0.44 1.94
CA LEU A 59 24.10 -0.88 1.41
C LEU A 59 23.56 -1.96 2.36
N TYR A 60 23.01 -3.02 1.82
CA TYR A 60 22.34 -4.09 2.54
C TYR A 60 23.20 -5.34 2.55
N LEU A 61 23.22 -6.03 3.68
CA LEU A 61 23.94 -7.29 3.82
C LEU A 61 23.17 -8.42 3.11
N TYR A 62 23.83 -9.11 2.18
CA TYR A 62 23.32 -10.29 1.51
C TYR A 62 24.44 -11.32 1.30
N GLY A 63 24.31 -12.49 1.91
CA GLY A 63 25.40 -13.47 1.95
C GLY A 63 26.66 -12.86 2.55
N ASP A 64 27.76 -12.93 1.82
CA ASP A 64 29.07 -12.35 2.20
C ASP A 64 29.33 -10.97 1.58
N GLY A 65 28.31 -10.31 1.03
CA GLY A 65 28.46 -9.05 0.31
C GLY A 65 27.55 -7.92 0.82
N LEU A 66 27.99 -6.69 0.53
CA LEU A 66 27.17 -5.48 0.66
C LEU A 66 26.61 -5.09 -0.70
N LEU A 67 25.29 -5.02 -0.83
CA LEU A 67 24.62 -4.73 -2.10
C LEU A 67 23.73 -3.50 -1.99
N CYS A 68 23.64 -2.72 -3.07
CA CYS A 68 22.61 -1.68 -3.15
C CYS A 68 21.22 -2.29 -3.30
N ARG A 69 20.19 -1.45 -3.11
CA ARG A 69 18.79 -1.87 -3.25
C ARG A 69 18.41 -2.50 -4.60
N GLU A 70 19.08 -2.12 -5.68
CA GLU A 70 18.78 -2.61 -7.04
C GLU A 70 19.54 -3.90 -7.34
N CYS A 71 20.69 -4.09 -6.71
CA CYS A 71 21.49 -5.30 -6.78
C CYS A 71 21.03 -6.38 -5.81
N TYR A 72 20.28 -5.98 -4.77
CA TYR A 72 19.76 -6.88 -3.76
C TYR A 72 18.67 -7.77 -4.38
N PRO A 73 18.76 -9.10 -4.24
CA PRO A 73 17.87 -10.02 -4.94
C PRO A 73 16.44 -10.07 -4.38
N LEU A 74 16.20 -9.47 -3.21
CA LEU A 74 14.88 -9.39 -2.58
C LEU A 74 14.38 -7.93 -2.55
N PRO A 75 13.06 -7.69 -2.54
CA PRO A 75 12.53 -6.34 -2.38
C PRO A 75 12.95 -5.74 -1.02
N VAL A 76 13.77 -4.69 -1.06
CA VAL A 76 14.31 -4.04 0.15
C VAL A 76 13.23 -3.33 0.98
N TYR A 77 12.17 -2.83 0.33
CA TYR A 77 11.06 -2.14 0.97
C TYR A 77 9.80 -2.98 0.86
N ASP A 78 9.11 -3.20 1.98
CA ASP A 78 7.81 -3.90 2.01
C ASP A 78 6.64 -2.99 1.57
N ARG A 79 6.90 -1.69 1.33
CA ARG A 79 5.87 -0.68 1.03
C ARG A 79 6.03 -0.12 -0.39
N ILE A 80 4.87 0.06 -1.00
CA ILE A 80 4.62 0.83 -2.21
C ILE A 80 5.46 2.13 -2.26
N LYS A 81 6.19 2.33 -3.35
CA LYS A 81 6.75 3.63 -3.74
C LYS A 81 5.90 4.17 -4.89
N ASN A 82 5.51 5.44 -4.83
CA ASN A 82 4.88 6.19 -5.93
C ASN A 82 3.49 5.71 -6.38
N VAL A 83 2.63 5.31 -5.45
CA VAL A 83 1.24 5.01 -5.80
C VAL A 83 0.34 6.10 -5.25
N SER A 84 -0.46 6.70 -6.14
CA SER A 84 -1.41 7.75 -5.77
C SER A 84 -2.46 7.18 -4.83
N ILE A 85 -2.74 7.92 -3.77
CA ILE A 85 -3.81 7.57 -2.82
C ILE A 85 -5.11 7.39 -3.62
N GLY A 86 -5.86 6.34 -3.32
CA GLY A 86 -7.12 6.07 -3.99
C GLY A 86 -7.03 5.32 -5.31
N SER A 87 -5.83 5.13 -5.88
CA SER A 87 -5.67 4.37 -7.12
C SER A 87 -5.82 2.86 -6.91
N TYR A 88 -6.05 2.12 -7.99
CA TYR A 88 -6.20 0.67 -7.96
C TYR A 88 -5.01 -0.02 -7.27
N ASN A 89 -3.77 0.40 -7.56
CA ASN A 89 -2.57 -0.14 -6.91
C ASN A 89 -2.54 0.11 -5.39
N TYR A 90 -3.04 1.27 -4.96
CA TYR A 90 -3.14 1.60 -3.53
C TYR A 90 -4.14 0.67 -2.86
N ILE A 91 -5.30 0.46 -3.49
CA ILE A 91 -6.35 -0.43 -3.01
C ILE A 91 -5.87 -1.88 -2.96
N SER A 92 -5.24 -2.40 -4.02
CA SER A 92 -4.65 -3.75 -4.06
C SER A 92 -3.69 -3.99 -2.90
N TYR A 93 -2.84 -3.02 -2.59
CA TYR A 93 -1.93 -3.12 -1.45
C TYR A 93 -2.65 -3.13 -0.10
N ARG A 94 -3.70 -2.32 0.05
CA ARG A 94 -4.53 -2.30 1.26
C ARG A 94 -5.28 -3.63 1.44
N MET A 95 -5.76 -4.24 0.36
CA MET A 95 -6.35 -5.58 0.34
C MET A 95 -5.34 -6.66 0.76
N LEU A 96 -4.15 -6.68 0.15
CA LEU A 96 -3.06 -7.60 0.51
C LEU A 96 -2.67 -7.46 1.99
N GLY A 97 -2.69 -6.23 2.52
CA GLY A 97 -2.44 -5.97 3.94
C GLY A 97 -3.51 -6.58 4.86
N LEU A 98 -4.79 -6.46 4.50
CA LEU A 98 -5.90 -7.08 5.25
C LEU A 98 -5.81 -8.61 5.19
N ALA A 99 -5.67 -9.15 3.97
CA ALA A 99 -5.55 -10.58 3.72
C ALA A 99 -4.39 -11.20 4.52
N ARG A 100 -3.24 -10.54 4.58
CA ARG A 100 -2.09 -11.01 5.37
C ARG A 100 -2.38 -11.08 6.87
N ARG A 101 -3.05 -10.06 7.43
CA ARG A 101 -3.44 -10.06 8.85
C ARG A 101 -4.39 -11.21 9.18
N GLU A 102 -5.30 -11.50 8.25
CA GLU A 102 -6.33 -12.52 8.40
C GLU A 102 -5.91 -13.90 7.86
N ARG A 103 -4.66 -14.04 7.40
CA ARG A 103 -4.07 -15.25 6.82
C ARG A 103 -4.87 -15.82 5.65
N ILE A 104 -5.42 -14.94 4.82
CA ILE A 104 -6.18 -15.30 3.61
C ILE A 104 -5.23 -15.21 2.40
N PRO A 105 -5.02 -16.30 1.65
CA PRO A 105 -4.24 -16.26 0.41
C PRO A 105 -5.09 -15.68 -0.72
N ILE A 106 -5.13 -14.36 -0.85
CA ILE A 106 -5.94 -13.72 -1.90
C ILE A 106 -5.25 -13.79 -3.27
N LYS A 107 -6.05 -13.99 -4.32
CA LYS A 107 -5.70 -13.76 -5.72
C LYS A 107 -6.52 -12.59 -6.30
N PHE A 108 -6.05 -12.02 -7.40
CA PHE A 108 -6.74 -10.95 -8.12
C PHE A 108 -7.23 -11.45 -9.49
N PRO A 109 -8.43 -11.06 -9.95
CA PRO A 109 -9.47 -10.34 -9.20
C PRO A 109 -9.96 -11.14 -7.99
N PHE A 110 -10.35 -10.44 -6.93
CA PHE A 110 -10.86 -11.09 -5.72
C PHE A 110 -12.34 -11.42 -5.91
N HIS A 111 -12.75 -12.65 -5.59
CA HIS A 111 -14.15 -13.05 -5.66
C HIS A 111 -14.54 -13.84 -4.41
N TYR A 112 -15.56 -13.39 -3.68
CA TYR A 112 -15.90 -13.93 -2.36
C TYR A 112 -16.23 -15.43 -2.33
N LEU A 113 -16.85 -15.99 -3.40
CA LEU A 113 -17.19 -17.43 -3.46
C LEU A 113 -15.97 -18.36 -3.46
N GLU A 114 -14.77 -17.84 -3.73
CA GLU A 114 -13.55 -18.65 -3.75
C GLU A 114 -12.96 -18.90 -2.35
N TYR A 115 -13.57 -18.34 -1.30
CA TYR A 115 -13.01 -18.35 0.05
C TYR A 115 -14.02 -18.90 1.07
N GLU A 116 -13.81 -20.16 1.44
CA GLU A 116 -14.61 -20.81 2.49
C GLU A 116 -14.17 -20.41 3.90
N LYS A 117 -15.14 -20.42 4.84
CA LYS A 117 -14.88 -20.10 6.24
C LYS A 117 -13.94 -21.13 6.89
N PRO A 118 -12.82 -20.71 7.51
CA PRO A 118 -12.01 -21.60 8.32
C PRO A 118 -12.78 -22.18 9.51
N LYS A 119 -12.51 -23.44 9.86
CA LYS A 119 -13.22 -24.21 10.91
C LYS A 119 -13.34 -23.45 12.24
N TYR A 120 -12.25 -22.83 12.71
CA TYR A 120 -12.18 -22.17 14.02
C TYR A 120 -12.38 -20.66 14.00
N LYS A 121 -12.76 -20.08 12.86
CA LYS A 121 -13.00 -18.64 12.77
C LYS A 121 -14.48 -18.34 13.01
N GLN A 122 -14.75 -17.35 13.87
CA GLN A 122 -16.10 -16.84 14.12
C GLN A 122 -16.73 -16.38 12.80
N PHE A 123 -17.99 -16.74 12.59
CA PHE A 123 -18.71 -16.47 11.34
C PHE A 123 -18.75 -14.97 11.03
N ASP A 124 -19.23 -14.14 11.95
CA ASP A 124 -19.40 -12.70 11.70
C ASP A 124 -18.07 -12.02 11.36
N LYS A 125 -17.01 -12.36 12.10
CA LYS A 125 -15.65 -11.85 11.84
C LYS A 125 -15.13 -12.29 10.47
N TRP A 126 -15.37 -13.55 10.10
CA TRP A 126 -15.00 -14.04 8.77
C TRP A 126 -15.79 -13.34 7.68
N HIS A 127 -17.11 -13.31 7.82
CA HIS A 127 -18.03 -12.69 6.87
C HIS A 127 -17.66 -11.22 6.66
N MET A 128 -17.52 -10.43 7.72
CA MET A 128 -17.09 -9.03 7.63
C MET A 128 -15.70 -8.87 6.98
N THR A 129 -14.77 -9.80 7.23
CA THR A 129 -13.46 -9.79 6.53
C THR A 129 -13.63 -9.95 5.03
N ILE A 130 -14.45 -10.91 4.60
CA ILE A 130 -14.73 -11.17 3.19
C ILE A 130 -15.51 -10.00 2.57
N THR A 131 -16.49 -9.44 3.27
CA THR A 131 -17.24 -8.24 2.84
C THR A 131 -16.31 -7.05 2.61
N LYS A 132 -15.36 -6.79 3.52
CA LYS A 132 -14.35 -5.75 3.31
C LYS A 132 -13.47 -6.01 2.09
N LEU A 133 -13.07 -7.25 1.85
CA LEU A 133 -12.25 -7.60 0.67
C LEU A 133 -13.05 -7.42 -0.63
N GLN A 134 -14.31 -7.86 -0.68
CA GLN A 134 -15.19 -7.67 -1.83
C GLN A 134 -15.50 -6.17 -2.06
N ALA A 135 -15.74 -5.40 -0.99
CA ALA A 135 -15.91 -3.95 -1.06
C ALA A 135 -14.68 -3.25 -1.66
N LEU A 136 -13.48 -3.62 -1.21
CA LEU A 136 -12.24 -3.07 -1.75
C LEU A 136 -12.01 -3.51 -3.20
N GLU A 137 -12.40 -4.72 -3.58
CA GLU A 137 -12.36 -5.16 -4.98
C GLU A 137 -13.29 -4.33 -5.85
N ASN A 138 -14.51 -4.04 -5.36
CA ASN A 138 -15.45 -3.16 -6.03
C ASN A 138 -14.84 -1.76 -6.25
N MET A 139 -14.22 -1.18 -5.21
CA MET A 139 -13.48 0.09 -5.32
C MET A 139 -12.31 -0.02 -6.32
N ARG A 140 -11.57 -1.12 -6.30
CA ARG A 140 -10.43 -1.37 -7.21
C ARG A 140 -10.89 -1.43 -8.65
N ASN A 141 -12.00 -2.13 -8.93
CA ASN A 141 -12.60 -2.21 -10.26
C ASN A 141 -13.04 -0.84 -10.76
N GLN A 142 -13.69 -0.02 -9.92
CA GLN A 142 -14.03 1.36 -10.29
C GLN A 142 -12.79 2.22 -10.57
N ALA A 143 -11.71 2.02 -9.83
CA ALA A 143 -10.44 2.70 -10.08
C ALA A 143 -9.76 2.25 -11.39
N ILE A 144 -9.92 0.98 -11.80
CA ILE A 144 -9.40 0.44 -13.06
C ILE A 144 -10.25 0.92 -14.25
N PHE A 145 -11.57 0.71 -14.19
CA PHE A 145 -12.46 0.93 -15.33
C PHE A 145 -12.86 2.40 -15.52
N PHE A 146 -12.97 3.17 -14.45
CA PHE A 146 -13.42 4.58 -14.51
C PHE A 146 -12.36 5.58 -14.08
N GLY A 147 -11.16 5.12 -13.70
CA GLY A 147 -10.12 6.00 -13.16
C GLY A 147 -10.50 6.69 -11.85
N LYS A 148 -11.51 6.20 -11.12
CA LYS A 148 -11.96 6.78 -9.85
C LYS A 148 -10.82 6.76 -8.82
N LYS A 149 -10.60 7.88 -8.14
CA LYS A 149 -9.64 8.00 -7.04
C LYS A 149 -10.38 8.27 -5.74
N TYR A 150 -10.29 7.32 -4.81
CA TYR A 150 -10.92 7.47 -3.50
C TYR A 150 -10.06 8.24 -2.51
N SER A 151 -10.72 9.00 -1.64
CA SER A 151 -10.05 9.63 -0.51
C SER A 151 -9.49 8.57 0.46
N ARG A 152 -8.49 8.95 1.26
CA ARG A 152 -7.99 8.07 2.33
C ARG A 152 -9.08 7.77 3.36
N ALA A 153 -9.93 8.75 3.68
CA ALA A 153 -11.03 8.61 4.62
C ALA A 153 -12.05 7.56 4.12
N THR A 154 -12.46 7.65 2.86
CA THR A 154 -13.38 6.68 2.24
C THR A 154 -12.80 5.28 2.30
N ILE A 155 -11.52 5.09 1.92
CA ILE A 155 -10.89 3.76 1.99
C ILE A 155 -10.81 3.27 3.44
N ASN A 156 -10.39 4.13 4.37
CA ASN A 156 -10.26 3.77 5.79
C ASN A 156 -11.60 3.41 6.42
N SER A 157 -12.71 4.03 5.98
CA SER A 157 -14.05 3.70 6.43
C SER A 157 -14.40 2.22 6.22
N ILE A 158 -13.85 1.58 5.19
CA ILE A 158 -14.02 0.13 4.99
C ILE A 158 -13.33 -0.69 6.07
N PHE A 159 -12.11 -0.29 6.46
CA PHE A 159 -11.34 -1.02 7.48
C PHE A 159 -11.93 -0.84 8.87
N GLU A 160 -12.38 0.38 9.16
CA GLU A 160 -12.94 0.82 10.43
C GLU A 160 -14.42 0.47 10.58
N GLU A 161 -15.02 -0.16 9.57
CA GLU A 161 -16.45 -0.53 9.57
C GLU A 161 -17.39 0.68 9.69
N ARG A 162 -16.96 1.82 9.14
CA ARG A 162 -17.69 3.10 9.13
C ARG A 162 -18.23 3.46 7.75
N ASN A 163 -18.65 2.46 6.98
CA ASN A 163 -19.25 2.67 5.66
C ASN A 163 -20.58 1.94 5.60
N LEU A 164 -21.65 2.68 5.26
CA LEU A 164 -23.02 2.16 5.26
C LEU A 164 -23.16 0.92 4.38
N TYR A 165 -22.47 0.88 3.24
CA TYR A 165 -22.55 -0.22 2.28
C TYR A 165 -21.93 -1.54 2.75
N LEU A 166 -21.21 -1.56 3.87
CA LEU A 166 -20.80 -2.82 4.50
C LEU A 166 -21.96 -3.55 5.19
N TYR A 167 -23.05 -2.86 5.48
CA TYR A 167 -24.18 -3.38 6.26
C TYR A 167 -25.46 -3.50 5.46
N VAL A 168 -25.63 -2.71 4.40
CA VAL A 168 -26.85 -2.71 3.58
C VAL A 168 -26.72 -3.50 2.29
N CYS A 169 -25.51 -3.87 1.88
CA CYS A 169 -25.25 -4.67 0.68
C CYS A 169 -24.70 -6.03 1.10
N ASP A 170 -25.19 -7.09 0.49
CA ASP A 170 -24.60 -8.42 0.67
C ASP A 170 -23.40 -8.64 -0.28
N LEU A 171 -22.74 -9.79 -0.18
CA LEU A 171 -21.57 -10.10 -1.00
C LEU A 171 -21.89 -10.21 -2.50
N TYR A 172 -23.09 -10.65 -2.85
CA TYR A 172 -23.54 -10.79 -4.23
C TYR A 172 -23.75 -9.41 -4.85
N ASP A 173 -24.43 -8.53 -4.13
CA ASP A 173 -24.61 -7.13 -4.48
C ASP A 173 -23.27 -6.43 -4.73
N LEU A 174 -22.31 -6.58 -3.80
CA LEU A 174 -20.99 -5.97 -3.88
C LEU A 174 -20.12 -6.50 -5.04
N ASP A 175 -20.39 -7.70 -5.53
CA ASP A 175 -19.74 -8.26 -6.72
C ASP A 175 -20.38 -7.74 -8.01
N LEU A 176 -21.71 -7.69 -8.05
CA LEU A 176 -22.47 -7.39 -9.26
C LEU A 176 -22.57 -5.89 -9.60
N TYR A 177 -22.68 -5.03 -8.60
CA TYR A 177 -22.98 -3.60 -8.79
C TYR A 177 -21.88 -2.67 -8.32
N PHE A 178 -21.67 -1.55 -9.02
CA PHE A 178 -20.76 -0.50 -8.56
C PHE A 178 -21.45 0.45 -7.59
N TYR A 179 -20.95 0.52 -6.36
CA TYR A 179 -21.45 1.41 -5.32
C TYR A 179 -20.62 2.68 -5.20
N ASP A 180 -21.27 3.80 -4.91
CA ASP A 180 -20.56 5.06 -4.63
C ASP A 180 -20.07 5.09 -3.17
N TRP A 181 -18.92 4.47 -2.93
CA TRP A 181 -18.35 4.33 -1.58
C TRP A 181 -18.16 5.64 -0.80
N ASP A 182 -18.05 6.78 -1.49
CA ASP A 182 -18.00 8.10 -0.86
C ASP A 182 -19.34 8.47 -0.22
N VAL A 183 -20.46 8.13 -0.89
CA VAL A 183 -21.81 8.28 -0.34
C VAL A 183 -22.01 7.34 0.86
N GLY A 184 -21.53 6.09 0.75
CA GLY A 184 -21.58 5.14 1.86
C GLY A 184 -20.81 5.61 3.10
N PHE A 185 -19.68 6.29 2.90
CA PHE A 185 -18.91 6.95 3.96
C PHE A 185 -19.69 8.12 4.56
N LEU A 186 -20.16 9.06 3.73
CA LEU A 186 -20.87 10.26 4.18
C LEU A 186 -22.19 9.97 4.89
N LYS A 187 -22.89 8.90 4.52
CA LYS A 187 -24.18 8.51 5.12
C LYS A 187 -24.06 7.65 6.37
N TYR A 188 -22.86 7.20 6.73
CA TYR A 188 -22.68 6.39 7.94
C TYR A 188 -22.78 7.28 9.19
N PRO A 189 -23.59 6.91 10.21
CA PRO A 189 -23.74 7.71 11.43
C PRO A 189 -22.40 7.97 12.12
N GLY A 190 -22.14 9.24 12.47
CA GLY A 190 -20.91 9.64 13.15
C GLY A 190 -19.71 9.94 12.23
N ASN A 191 -19.88 9.86 10.91
CA ASN A 191 -18.91 10.44 9.98
C ASN A 191 -19.28 11.91 9.73
N GLU A 192 -18.39 12.84 10.10
CA GLU A 192 -18.56 14.26 9.79
C GLU A 192 -18.08 14.55 8.35
N PRO A 193 -18.85 15.30 7.55
CA PRO A 193 -18.36 15.78 6.27
C PRO A 193 -17.27 16.83 6.53
N GLU A 194 -16.00 16.50 6.25
CA GLU A 194 -14.89 17.46 6.37
C GLU A 194 -15.07 18.70 5.45
N VAL A 195 -15.97 18.67 4.46
CA VAL A 195 -16.23 19.78 3.53
C VAL A 195 -17.70 19.76 3.06
N LYS A 196 -18.41 20.90 3.14
CA LYS A 196 -19.71 21.10 2.47
C LYS A 196 -19.53 20.91 0.96
N PRO A 197 -20.36 20.11 0.26
CA PRO A 197 -20.16 19.81 -1.14
C PRO A 197 -20.19 21.10 -1.99
N THR A 198 -19.02 21.52 -2.48
CA THR A 198 -18.96 22.43 -3.63
C THR A 198 -19.39 21.62 -4.84
N GLY A 199 -20.53 22.01 -5.41
CA GLY A 199 -21.18 21.30 -6.48
C GLY A 199 -20.25 21.06 -7.66
N VAL A 200 -19.94 19.79 -7.89
CA VAL A 200 -19.77 19.25 -9.23
C VAL A 200 -20.67 18.03 -9.26
N MET A 201 -21.83 18.17 -9.90
CA MET A 201 -22.70 17.05 -10.21
C MET A 201 -21.88 16.02 -10.99
N SER A 202 -21.48 14.93 -10.35
CA SER A 202 -20.98 13.77 -11.07
C SER A 202 -22.17 13.18 -11.81
N GLN A 203 -22.00 12.86 -13.10
CA GLN A 203 -23.04 12.23 -13.90
C GLN A 203 -23.41 10.80 -13.43
N ALA A 204 -22.96 10.36 -12.25
CA ALA A 204 -23.36 9.10 -11.62
C ALA A 204 -24.88 9.03 -11.35
N GLY A 205 -25.55 10.18 -11.20
CA GLY A 205 -27.01 10.27 -11.05
C GLY A 205 -27.82 9.75 -12.25
N LYS A 206 -27.22 9.63 -13.45
CA LYS A 206 -27.90 9.04 -14.62
C LYS A 206 -28.05 7.53 -14.52
N TYR A 207 -27.09 6.83 -13.90
CA TYR A 207 -27.12 5.37 -13.82
C TYR A 207 -27.94 4.85 -12.62
N GLN A 208 -28.00 5.59 -11.50
CA GLN A 208 -28.86 5.22 -10.37
C GLN A 208 -30.37 5.35 -10.66
N ARG A 209 -30.77 6.28 -11.54
CA ARG A 209 -32.18 6.40 -11.97
C ARG A 209 -32.63 5.29 -12.92
N ALA A 210 -31.71 4.60 -13.60
CA ALA A 210 -32.05 3.53 -14.53
C ALA A 210 -32.44 2.22 -13.82
N VAL A 211 -31.93 1.97 -12.61
CA VAL A 211 -32.15 0.72 -11.87
C VAL A 211 -33.37 0.78 -10.95
N LEU A 212 -33.67 1.96 -10.38
CA LEU A 212 -34.81 2.14 -9.46
C LEU A 212 -36.14 2.50 -10.16
N GLY A 213 -36.16 2.55 -11.49
CA GLY A 213 -37.29 3.03 -12.29
C GLY A 213 -38.15 1.95 -12.99
N ARG A 214 -37.95 0.66 -12.70
CA ARG A 214 -38.71 -0.45 -13.36
C ARG A 214 -39.49 -1.35 -12.39
N TYR A 215 -39.97 -0.80 -11.29
CA TYR A 215 -41.03 -1.43 -10.50
C TYR A 215 -42.01 -0.37 -10.01
N ARG A 216 -42.89 0.07 -10.90
CA ARG A 216 -44.29 0.44 -10.62
C ARG A 216 -45.10 0.22 -11.88
#